data_AF-A0A819JLB7-F1
#
_entry.id   AF-A0A819JLB7-F1
#
_cell.length_a   1.000
_cell.length_b   1.000
_cell.length_c   1.000
_cell.angle_alpha   90.00
_cell.angle_beta   90.00
_cell.angle_gamma   90.00
#
_symmetry.space_group_name_H-M   'P 1'
#
loop_
_entity.id
_entity.type
_entity.pdbx_description
1 polymer ?
#
loop_
_entity_poly.entity_id
_entity_poly.type
_entity_poly.pdbx_seq_one_letter_code
_entity_poly.pdbx_strand_id
1 'polypeptide(L)'
;MSNYDPALRSYQIADETYRIALSPDHPSLAIAQANIGMIYIDKGDFKSAIEITRKSLTTLGISENHPIRGIMHSNIGLAYLRCCDYTLAMENFEKALQIQFVSLPPDHLNIATTYNNIAAIYFESEENYERALENYERALEIQLRCLPSKTDSDIALTYNNIENHFDFSIAYNSIGLIYAANENNTEALIDYNKALSTSISDYPIHFLRERI
;
A
#
# COMPACT_ATOMS: atom_id res chain seq x y z
N MET A 1 -0.18 -16.37 -15.45
CA MET A 1 1.27 -16.13 -15.58
C MET A 1 1.47 -14.63 -15.48
N SER A 2 2.03 -14.15 -14.38
CA SER A 2 2.15 -12.70 -14.16
C SER A 2 3.14 -12.06 -15.13
N ASN A 3 2.71 -11.01 -15.81
CA ASN A 3 3.43 -10.35 -16.92
C ASN A 3 4.42 -9.29 -16.40
N TYR A 4 5.26 -9.65 -15.42
CA TYR A 4 6.17 -8.69 -14.77
C TYR A 4 7.36 -8.30 -15.66
N ASP A 5 7.78 -9.18 -16.58
CA ASP A 5 8.99 -8.95 -17.39
C ASP A 5 8.82 -7.82 -18.41
N PRO A 6 7.69 -7.68 -19.14
CA PRO A 6 7.46 -6.52 -19.99
C PRO A 6 7.26 -5.21 -19.21
N ALA A 7 6.63 -5.26 -18.03
CA ALA A 7 6.47 -4.08 -17.18
C ALA A 7 7.83 -3.58 -16.68
N LEU A 8 8.66 -4.48 -16.14
CA LEU A 8 10.01 -4.17 -15.69
C LEU A 8 10.85 -3.56 -16.82
N ARG A 9 10.81 -4.18 -18.01
CA ARG A 9 11.53 -3.68 -19.18
C ARG A 9 11.08 -2.28 -19.57
N SER A 10 9.77 -2.01 -19.53
CA SER A 10 9.21 -0.70 -19.88
C SER A 10 9.70 0.40 -18.93
N TYR A 11 9.69 0.14 -17.61
CA TYR A 11 10.20 1.10 -16.64
C TYR A 11 11.72 1.27 -16.69
N GLN A 12 12.49 0.23 -17.02
CA GLN A 12 13.93 0.34 -17.24
C GLN A 12 14.27 1.23 -18.42
N ILE A 13 13.54 1.09 -19.54
CA ILE A 13 13.68 1.97 -20.71
C ILE A 13 13.29 3.40 -20.36
N ALA A 14 12.23 3.58 -19.56
CA ALA A 14 11.81 4.90 -19.09
C ALA A 14 12.90 5.56 -18.21
N ASP A 15 13.47 4.84 -17.24
CA ASP A 15 14.56 5.33 -16.38
C ASP A 15 15.78 5.75 -17.21
N GLU A 16 16.20 4.94 -18.18
CA GLU A 16 17.32 5.27 -19.06
C GLU A 16 17.04 6.53 -19.89
N THR A 17 15.84 6.63 -20.46
CA THR A 17 15.43 7.80 -21.25
C THR A 17 15.39 9.06 -20.38
N TYR A 18 14.84 8.96 -19.16
CA TYR A 18 14.78 10.07 -18.22
C TYR A 18 16.16 10.53 -17.75
N ARG A 19 17.12 9.62 -17.55
CA ARG A 19 18.50 9.99 -17.16
C ARG A 19 19.22 10.81 -18.23
N ILE A 20 18.86 10.61 -19.50
CA ILE A 20 19.43 11.36 -20.63
C ILE A 20 18.73 12.71 -20.80
N ALA A 21 17.41 12.75 -20.60
CA ALA A 21 16.58 13.90 -20.96
C ALA A 21 16.30 14.88 -19.81
N LEU A 22 16.39 14.44 -18.55
CA LEU A 22 15.93 15.18 -17.38
C LEU A 22 17.07 15.46 -16.39
N SER A 23 16.90 16.51 -15.58
CA SER A 23 17.80 16.80 -14.48
C SER A 23 17.69 15.74 -13.36
N PRO A 24 18.75 15.47 -12.58
CA PRO A 24 18.75 14.44 -11.54
C PRO A 24 17.74 14.63 -10.39
N ASP A 25 17.18 15.83 -10.25
CA ASP A 25 16.13 16.20 -9.30
C ASP A 25 14.71 16.05 -9.88
N HIS A 26 14.58 15.66 -11.15
CA HIS A 26 13.28 15.53 -11.78
C HIS A 26 12.49 14.34 -11.19
N PRO A 27 11.26 14.54 -10.67
CA PRO A 27 10.48 13.49 -9.98
C PRO A 27 10.23 12.22 -10.78
N SER A 28 10.14 12.31 -12.11
CA SER A 28 9.96 11.15 -13.00
C SER A 28 11.02 10.07 -12.84
N LEU A 29 12.26 10.43 -12.50
CA LEU A 29 13.33 9.46 -12.19
C LEU A 29 12.98 8.66 -10.94
N ALA A 30 12.54 9.35 -9.88
CA ALA A 30 12.16 8.70 -8.63
C ALA A 30 10.92 7.80 -8.80
N ILE A 31 9.94 8.25 -9.58
CA ILE A 31 8.73 7.48 -9.89
C ILE A 31 9.09 6.18 -10.64
N ALA A 32 9.93 6.27 -11.67
CA ALA A 32 10.36 5.09 -12.41
C ALA A 32 11.09 4.08 -11.50
N GLN A 33 12.00 4.56 -10.65
CA GLN A 33 12.74 3.70 -9.72
C GLN A 33 11.86 3.11 -8.61
N ALA A 34 10.86 3.85 -8.11
CA ALA A 34 9.88 3.32 -7.16
C ALA A 34 9.06 2.18 -7.76
N ASN A 35 8.61 2.33 -9.01
CA ASN A 35 7.85 1.30 -9.73
C ASN A 35 8.70 0.07 -10.04
N ILE A 36 9.96 0.23 -10.43
CA ILE A 36 10.90 -0.88 -10.59
C ILE A 36 11.06 -1.64 -9.26
N GLY A 37 11.23 -0.92 -8.15
CA GLY A 37 11.28 -1.50 -6.82
C GLY A 37 10.04 -2.33 -6.48
N MET A 38 8.84 -1.80 -6.76
CA MET A 38 7.59 -2.52 -6.53
C MET A 38 7.49 -3.80 -7.36
N ILE A 39 7.88 -3.75 -8.64
CA ILE A 39 7.88 -4.95 -9.49
C ILE A 39 8.82 -6.03 -8.94
N TYR A 40 9.96 -5.66 -8.37
CA TYR A 40 10.83 -6.63 -7.71
C TYR A 40 10.19 -7.23 -6.44
N ILE A 41 9.43 -6.46 -5.66
CA ILE A 41 8.64 -6.96 -4.53
C ILE A 41 7.61 -7.99 -5.02
N ASP A 42 6.87 -7.68 -6.09
CA ASP A 42 5.87 -8.58 -6.65
C ASP A 42 6.46 -9.88 -7.20
N LYS A 43 7.70 -9.82 -7.71
CA LYS A 43 8.47 -11.00 -8.14
C LYS A 43 9.07 -11.80 -6.97
N GLY A 44 9.02 -11.27 -5.75
CA GLY A 44 9.66 -11.87 -4.57
C GLY A 44 11.17 -11.62 -4.47
N ASP A 45 11.75 -10.75 -5.31
CA ASP A 45 13.15 -10.36 -5.22
C ASP A 45 13.30 -9.10 -4.35
N PHE A 46 13.06 -9.28 -3.05
CA PHE A 46 13.07 -8.20 -2.08
C PHE A 46 14.44 -7.53 -1.94
N LYS A 47 15.53 -8.28 -2.16
CA LYS A 47 16.89 -7.73 -2.10
C LYS A 47 17.13 -6.70 -3.20
N SER A 48 16.78 -7.03 -4.45
CA SER A 48 16.89 -6.09 -5.57
C SER A 48 15.96 -4.88 -5.40
N ALA A 49 14.75 -5.09 -4.86
CA ALA A 49 13.83 -4.01 -4.55
C ALA A 49 14.43 -3.00 -3.56
N ILE A 50 15.01 -3.48 -2.46
CA ILE A 50 15.65 -2.65 -1.43
C ILE A 50 16.86 -1.92 -2.00
N GLU A 51 17.72 -2.62 -2.74
CA GLU A 51 18.96 -2.04 -3.29
C GLU A 51 18.66 -0.89 -4.26
N ILE A 52 17.78 -1.10 -5.24
CA ILE A 52 17.42 -0.09 -6.23
C ILE A 52 16.76 1.12 -5.56
N THR A 53 15.81 0.89 -4.65
CA THR A 53 15.06 1.96 -4.01
C THR A 53 15.95 2.79 -3.07
N ARG A 54 16.84 2.15 -2.29
CA ARG A 54 17.82 2.87 -1.46
C ARG A 54 18.81 3.66 -2.30
N LYS A 55 19.34 3.06 -3.38
CA LYS A 55 20.24 3.76 -4.29
C LYS A 55 19.55 5.00 -4.86
N SER A 56 18.30 4.89 -5.28
CA SER A 56 17.50 6.03 -5.74
C SER A 56 17.40 7.16 -4.71
N LEU A 57 17.02 6.83 -3.46
CA LEU A 57 16.90 7.80 -2.36
C LEU A 57 18.19 8.60 -2.08
N THR A 58 19.35 8.00 -2.35
CA THR A 58 20.68 8.63 -2.16
C THR A 58 21.21 9.36 -3.39
N THR A 59 20.77 8.99 -4.59
CA THR A 59 21.37 9.49 -5.85
C THR A 59 20.53 10.53 -6.56
N LEU A 60 19.22 10.55 -6.33
CA LEU A 60 18.34 11.56 -6.90
C LEU A 60 18.31 12.83 -6.04
N GLY A 61 18.28 13.99 -6.71
CA GLY A 61 18.22 15.31 -6.08
C GLY A 61 16.83 15.67 -5.52
N ILE A 62 16.04 14.69 -5.11
CA ILE A 62 14.66 14.88 -4.64
C ILE A 62 14.70 15.40 -3.20
N SER A 63 14.01 16.51 -2.93
CA SER A 63 13.93 17.13 -1.60
C SER A 63 13.42 16.15 -0.55
N GLU A 64 13.92 16.26 0.69
CA GLU A 64 13.66 15.28 1.76
C GLU A 64 12.17 15.07 2.06
N ASN A 65 11.36 16.13 1.92
CA ASN A 65 9.92 16.12 2.17
C ASN A 65 9.09 15.86 0.90
N HIS A 66 9.69 15.45 -0.22
CA HIS A 66 8.91 15.14 -1.42
C HIS A 66 8.08 13.86 -1.21
N PRO A 67 6.78 13.82 -1.56
CA PRO A 67 5.91 12.66 -1.33
C PRO A 67 6.45 11.32 -1.86
N ILE A 68 7.13 11.35 -3.01
CA ILE A 68 7.74 10.14 -3.62
C ILE A 68 8.75 9.45 -2.70
N ARG A 69 9.45 10.20 -1.83
CA ARG A 69 10.38 9.60 -0.86
C ARG A 69 9.62 8.81 0.21
N GLY A 70 8.42 9.26 0.58
CA GLY A 70 7.51 8.52 1.44
C GLY A 70 7.11 7.18 0.81
N ILE A 71 6.72 7.19 -0.48
CA ILE A 71 6.41 5.96 -1.24
C ILE A 71 7.62 5.01 -1.29
N MET A 72 8.82 5.54 -1.55
CA MET A 72 10.04 4.74 -1.58
C MET A 72 10.37 4.09 -0.25
N HIS A 73 10.18 4.81 0.87
CA HIS A 73 10.31 4.23 2.19
C HIS A 73 9.23 3.16 2.44
N SER A 74 7.98 3.39 2.07
CA SER A 74 6.92 2.36 2.15
C SER A 74 7.28 1.10 1.35
N ASN A 75 7.85 1.23 0.14
CA ASN A 75 8.28 0.07 -0.66
C ASN A 75 9.42 -0.71 0.01
N ILE A 76 10.41 -0.01 0.58
CA ILE A 76 11.50 -0.66 1.34
C ILE A 76 10.92 -1.36 2.58
N GLY A 77 10.00 -0.70 3.29
CA GLY A 77 9.31 -1.26 4.45
C GLY A 77 8.55 -2.54 4.09
N LEU A 78 7.81 -2.52 2.98
CA LEU A 78 7.10 -3.68 2.46
C LEU A 78 8.06 -4.82 2.08
N ALA A 79 9.17 -4.53 1.43
CA ALA A 79 10.18 -5.54 1.11
C ALA A 79 10.77 -6.21 2.37
N TYR A 80 10.99 -5.45 3.44
CA TYR A 80 11.44 -5.99 4.73
C TYR A 80 10.35 -6.78 5.44
N LEU A 81 9.10 -6.29 5.44
CA LEU A 81 7.94 -6.99 5.99
C LEU A 81 7.79 -8.37 5.35
N ARG A 82 7.91 -8.46 4.03
CA ARG A 82 7.84 -9.73 3.29
C ARG A 82 9.03 -10.66 3.52
N CYS A 83 10.14 -10.14 4.06
CA CYS A 83 11.28 -10.91 4.56
C CYS A 83 11.17 -11.25 6.06
N CYS A 84 10.07 -10.88 6.74
CA CYS A 84 9.90 -10.97 8.19
C CYS A 84 10.95 -10.19 9.01
N ASP A 85 11.57 -9.16 8.42
CA ASP A 85 12.45 -8.22 9.14
C ASP A 85 11.61 -7.05 9.65
N TYR A 86 10.85 -7.32 10.71
CA TYR A 86 9.86 -6.40 11.26
C TYR A 86 10.47 -5.10 11.81
N THR A 87 11.70 -5.16 12.33
CA THR A 87 12.40 -3.97 12.83
C THR A 87 12.72 -2.99 11.71
N LEU A 88 13.36 -3.47 10.64
CA LEU A 88 13.67 -2.59 9.50
C LEU A 88 12.42 -2.20 8.71
N ALA A 89 11.38 -3.04 8.70
CA ALA A 89 10.09 -2.67 8.14
C ALA A 89 9.47 -1.47 8.89
N MET A 90 9.39 -1.56 10.22
CA MET A 90 8.85 -0.49 11.08
C MET A 90 9.59 0.83 10.87
N GLU A 91 10.92 0.82 10.92
CA GLU A 91 11.74 2.03 10.71
C GLU A 91 11.45 2.73 9.38
N ASN A 92 11.16 1.96 8.32
CA ASN A 92 10.86 2.51 7.01
C ASN A 92 9.41 3.02 6.92
N PHE A 93 8.44 2.33 7.52
CA PHE A 93 7.06 2.82 7.56
C PHE A 93 6.91 4.07 8.43
N GLU A 94 7.63 4.19 9.55
CA GLU A 94 7.65 5.41 10.36
C GLU A 94 8.24 6.60 9.59
N LYS A 95 9.35 6.39 8.86
CA LYS A 95 9.92 7.41 7.96
C LYS A 95 8.94 7.79 6.85
N ALA A 96 8.23 6.81 6.28
CA ALA A 96 7.21 7.07 5.28
C ALA A 96 6.09 7.95 5.85
N LEU A 97 5.53 7.62 7.03
CA LEU A 97 4.52 8.43 7.71
C LEU A 97 5.02 9.85 7.99
N GLN A 98 6.25 10.01 8.48
CA GLN A 98 6.84 11.33 8.74
C GLN A 98 6.83 12.21 7.48
N ILE A 99 7.25 11.67 6.34
CA ILE A 99 7.25 12.40 5.07
C ILE A 99 5.81 12.66 4.60
N GLN A 100 4.94 11.66 4.68
CA GLN A 100 3.56 11.76 4.23
C GLN A 100 2.79 12.82 5.02
N PHE A 101 2.95 12.92 6.35
CA PHE A 101 2.29 13.96 7.15
C PHE A 101 2.74 15.38 6.84
N VAL A 102 3.97 15.56 6.37
CA VAL A 102 4.49 16.88 5.98
C VAL A 102 4.07 17.24 4.56
N SER A 103 3.87 16.24 3.69
CA SER A 103 3.81 16.44 2.24
C SER A 103 2.47 16.11 1.59
N LEU A 104 1.55 15.46 2.31
CA LEU A 104 0.24 15.03 1.83
C LEU A 104 -0.89 15.57 2.72
N PRO A 105 -2.12 15.70 2.18
CA PRO A 105 -3.30 15.92 2.99
C PRO A 105 -3.48 14.83 4.06
N PRO A 106 -4.07 15.13 5.23
CA PRO A 106 -4.25 14.15 6.31
C PRO A 106 -5.05 12.91 5.91
N ASP A 107 -5.97 13.05 4.96
CA ASP A 107 -6.82 11.97 4.47
C ASP A 107 -6.24 11.33 3.18
N HIS A 108 -4.91 11.42 2.95
CA HIS A 108 -4.32 10.79 1.77
C HIS A 108 -4.18 9.27 1.96
N LEU A 109 -4.58 8.49 0.96
CA LEU A 109 -4.64 7.02 1.01
C LEU A 109 -3.30 6.35 1.32
N ASN A 110 -2.17 6.87 0.81
CA ASN A 110 -0.83 6.40 1.21
C ASN A 110 -0.60 6.38 2.73
N ILE A 111 -1.21 7.29 3.50
CA ILE A 111 -1.14 7.30 4.97
C ILE A 111 -1.89 6.08 5.52
N ALA A 112 -3.09 5.79 4.99
CA ALA A 112 -3.86 4.60 5.37
C ALA A 112 -3.12 3.30 5.04
N THR A 113 -2.57 3.17 3.84
CA THR A 113 -1.77 1.99 3.44
C THR A 113 -0.56 1.81 4.36
N THR A 114 0.08 2.90 4.79
CA THR A 114 1.22 2.81 5.72
C THR A 114 0.77 2.38 7.12
N TYR A 115 -0.38 2.87 7.61
CA TYR A 115 -0.98 2.38 8.86
C TYR A 115 -1.36 0.89 8.81
N ASN A 116 -1.94 0.42 7.71
CA ASN A 116 -2.24 -1.00 7.51
C ASN A 116 -0.98 -1.88 7.61
N ASN A 117 0.14 -1.44 7.03
CA ASN A 117 1.39 -2.18 7.10
C ASN A 117 1.99 -2.18 8.51
N ILE A 118 1.91 -1.06 9.23
CA ILE A 118 2.34 -0.99 10.64
C ILE A 118 1.47 -1.90 11.52
N ALA A 119 0.15 -1.90 11.28
CA ALA A 119 -0.78 -2.79 11.97
C ALA A 119 -0.42 -4.26 11.75
N ALA A 120 -0.08 -4.65 10.51
CA ALA A 120 0.37 -5.99 10.19
C ALA A 120 1.65 -6.37 10.95
N ILE A 121 2.59 -5.44 11.14
CA ILE A 121 3.79 -5.70 11.97
C ILE A 121 3.39 -5.98 13.42
N TYR A 122 2.53 -5.15 14.03
CA TYR A 122 2.08 -5.38 15.41
C TYR A 122 1.32 -6.70 15.56
N PHE A 123 0.53 -7.07 14.55
CA PHE A 123 -0.21 -8.32 14.52
C PHE A 123 0.70 -9.54 14.40
N GLU A 124 1.66 -9.54 13.45
CA GLU A 124 2.48 -10.71 13.14
C GLU A 124 3.67 -10.89 14.07
N SER A 125 4.29 -9.81 14.55
CA SER A 125 5.60 -9.88 15.22
C SER A 125 5.54 -9.70 16.74
N GLU A 126 4.55 -8.95 17.25
CA GLU A 126 4.46 -8.61 18.66
C GLU A 126 3.24 -9.23 19.36
N GLU A 127 2.34 -9.87 18.60
CA GLU A 127 0.99 -10.28 19.07
C GLU A 127 0.28 -9.13 19.81
N ASN A 128 0.63 -7.88 19.47
CA ASN A 128 0.13 -6.69 20.13
C ASN A 128 -1.16 -6.27 19.45
N TYR A 129 -2.21 -7.04 19.72
CA TYR A 129 -3.51 -6.89 19.08
C TYR A 129 -4.16 -5.53 19.35
N GLU A 130 -3.87 -4.91 20.50
CA GLU A 130 -4.36 -3.56 20.81
C GLU A 130 -3.78 -2.53 19.83
N ARG A 131 -2.44 -2.53 19.65
CA ARG A 131 -1.81 -1.61 18.69
C ARG A 131 -2.12 -1.95 17.25
N ALA A 132 -2.24 -3.23 16.90
CA ALA A 132 -2.66 -3.63 15.57
C ALA A 132 -4.06 -3.10 15.26
N LEU A 133 -5.01 -3.27 16.18
CA LEU A 133 -6.38 -2.78 16.05
C LEU A 133 -6.42 -1.25 15.88
N GLU A 134 -5.72 -0.50 16.74
CA GLU A 134 -5.65 0.97 16.66
C GLU A 134 -5.17 1.45 15.27
N ASN A 135 -4.15 0.78 14.70
CA ASN A 135 -3.61 1.17 13.39
C ASN A 135 -4.53 0.76 12.23
N TYR A 136 -5.17 -0.42 12.29
CA TYR A 136 -6.17 -0.81 11.28
C TYR A 136 -7.39 0.11 11.30
N GLU A 137 -7.86 0.52 12.49
CA GLU A 137 -8.97 1.46 12.64
C GLU A 137 -8.64 2.85 12.08
N ARG A 138 -7.42 3.35 12.32
CA ARG A 138 -6.94 4.61 11.71
C ARG A 138 -6.88 4.54 10.18
N ALA A 139 -6.40 3.42 9.63
CA ALA A 139 -6.37 3.23 8.18
C ALA A 139 -7.80 3.25 7.60
N LEU A 140 -8.73 2.52 8.22
CA LEU A 140 -10.15 2.52 7.83
C LEU A 140 -10.78 3.91 7.94
N GLU A 141 -10.49 4.67 9.00
CA GLU A 141 -11.01 6.03 9.16
C GLU A 141 -10.61 6.93 7.98
N ILE A 142 -9.33 6.90 7.60
CA ILE A 142 -8.83 7.67 6.45
C ILE A 142 -9.52 7.21 5.16
N GLN A 143 -9.56 5.90 4.91
CA GLN A 143 -10.17 5.35 3.70
C GLN A 143 -11.66 5.71 3.58
N LEU A 144 -12.41 5.68 4.69
CA LEU A 144 -13.82 6.05 4.72
C LEU A 144 -14.04 7.53 4.37
N ARG A 145 -13.13 8.42 4.76
CA ARG A 145 -13.18 9.85 4.38
C ARG A 145 -12.89 10.07 2.89
N CYS A 146 -12.16 9.16 2.25
CA CYS A 146 -11.85 9.21 0.82
C CYS A 146 -12.95 8.64 -0.09
N LEU A 147 -13.97 7.98 0.46
CA LEU A 147 -15.07 7.46 -0.35
C LEU A 147 -15.82 8.65 -0.99
N PRO A 148 -16.04 8.64 -2.32
CA PRO A 148 -16.83 9.68 -2.96
C PRO A 148 -18.20 9.75 -2.28
N SER A 149 -18.65 10.97 -1.96
CA SER A 149 -20.07 11.16 -1.68
C SER A 149 -20.84 10.62 -2.89
N LYS A 150 -21.95 9.91 -2.63
CA LYS A 150 -22.79 9.24 -3.63
C LYS A 150 -23.32 10.15 -4.78
N THR A 151 -22.94 11.42 -4.78
CA THR A 151 -23.44 12.51 -5.61
C THR A 151 -22.46 13.02 -6.67
N ASP A 152 -21.15 12.78 -6.56
CA ASP A 152 -20.19 13.29 -7.55
C ASP A 152 -19.66 12.18 -8.46
N SER A 153 -20.30 12.11 -9.62
CA SER A 153 -20.06 11.21 -10.76
C SER A 153 -18.62 11.27 -11.28
N ASP A 154 -18.15 10.09 -11.68
CA ASP A 154 -17.35 9.79 -12.88
C ASP A 154 -16.10 10.64 -13.18
N ILE A 155 -14.97 9.91 -13.20
CA ILE A 155 -13.74 10.07 -14.02
C ILE A 155 -12.43 9.96 -13.20
N ALA A 156 -12.45 10.08 -11.87
CA ALA A 156 -11.25 9.86 -11.03
C ALA A 156 -11.10 8.41 -10.49
N LEU A 157 -11.96 7.48 -10.92
CA LEU A 157 -12.39 6.31 -10.13
C LEU A 157 -11.78 4.95 -10.50
N THR A 158 -10.73 4.83 -11.32
CA THR A 158 -10.32 3.49 -11.82
C THR A 158 -9.05 2.90 -11.20
N TYR A 159 -8.17 3.69 -10.57
CA TYR A 159 -7.00 3.15 -9.84
C TYR A 159 -7.12 3.30 -8.32
N ASN A 160 -7.56 4.47 -7.84
CA ASN A 160 -7.78 4.69 -6.40
C ASN A 160 -8.81 3.72 -5.81
N ASN A 161 -9.83 3.32 -6.58
CA ASN A 161 -10.86 2.42 -6.05
C ASN A 161 -10.32 1.00 -5.83
N ILE A 162 -9.51 0.44 -6.72
CA ILE A 162 -9.04 -0.95 -6.60
C ILE A 162 -8.05 -1.09 -5.43
N GLU A 163 -7.08 -0.17 -5.32
CA GLU A 163 -6.14 -0.15 -4.18
C GLU A 163 -6.90 0.13 -2.87
N ASN A 164 -7.89 1.05 -2.87
CA ASN A 164 -8.72 1.29 -1.70
C ASN A 164 -9.54 0.07 -1.29
N HIS A 165 -10.21 -0.61 -2.23
CA HIS A 165 -11.05 -1.77 -1.93
C HIS A 165 -10.24 -2.94 -1.39
N PHE A 166 -9.03 -3.16 -1.92
CA PHE A 166 -8.11 -4.16 -1.41
C PHE A 166 -7.64 -3.83 0.01
N ASP A 167 -7.27 -2.56 0.27
CA ASP A 167 -6.82 -2.14 1.59
C ASP A 167 -7.97 -2.14 2.63
N PHE A 168 -9.23 -1.87 2.23
CA PHE A 168 -10.41 -2.04 3.08
C PHE A 168 -10.61 -3.49 3.51
N SER A 169 -10.53 -4.41 2.54
CA SER A 169 -10.71 -5.85 2.79
C SER A 169 -9.63 -6.39 3.72
N ILE A 170 -8.38 -5.97 3.53
CA ILE A 170 -7.26 -6.32 4.42
C ILE A 170 -7.55 -5.85 5.84
N ALA A 171 -7.92 -4.57 6.02
CA ALA A 171 -8.15 -4.03 7.35
C ALA A 171 -9.31 -4.74 8.06
N TYR A 172 -10.46 -4.90 7.40
CA TYR A 172 -11.60 -5.62 7.99
C TYR A 172 -11.29 -7.08 8.30
N ASN A 173 -10.60 -7.80 7.41
CA ASN A 173 -10.21 -9.18 7.65
C ASN A 173 -9.26 -9.29 8.85
N SER A 174 -8.29 -8.37 8.95
CA SER A 174 -7.30 -8.38 10.03
C SER A 174 -7.92 -8.02 11.39
N ILE A 175 -8.83 -7.05 11.41
CA ILE A 175 -9.63 -6.74 12.61
C ILE A 175 -10.49 -7.95 13.02
N GLY A 176 -11.11 -8.63 12.05
CA GLY A 176 -11.87 -9.85 12.31
C GLY A 176 -11.02 -10.96 12.94
N LEU A 177 -9.77 -11.13 12.47
CA LEU A 177 -8.81 -12.06 13.06
C LEU A 177 -8.46 -11.70 14.50
N ILE A 178 -8.24 -10.41 14.78
CA ILE A 178 -7.99 -9.91 16.15
C ILE A 178 -9.18 -10.21 17.07
N TYR A 179 -10.41 -9.93 16.65
CA TYR A 179 -11.58 -10.23 17.45
C TYR A 179 -11.78 -11.73 17.68
N ALA A 180 -11.52 -12.57 16.66
CA ALA A 180 -11.56 -14.01 16.81
C ALA A 180 -10.51 -14.53 17.79
N ALA A 181 -9.30 -13.98 17.78
CA ALA A 181 -8.24 -14.30 18.73
C ALA A 181 -8.61 -13.95 20.18
N ASN A 182 -9.43 -12.90 20.37
CA ASN A 182 -9.96 -12.49 21.67
C ASN A 182 -11.31 -13.15 22.04
N GLU A 183 -11.67 -14.26 21.37
CA GLU A 183 -12.93 -15.00 21.55
C GLU A 183 -14.21 -14.17 21.27
N ASN A 184 -14.08 -13.01 20.63
CA ASN A 184 -15.20 -12.14 20.30
C ASN A 184 -15.77 -12.45 18.91
N ASN A 185 -16.41 -13.62 18.81
CA ASN A 185 -16.82 -14.21 17.53
C ASN A 185 -17.90 -13.42 16.77
N THR A 186 -18.70 -12.61 17.47
CA THR A 186 -19.78 -11.84 16.83
C THR A 186 -19.20 -10.68 16.02
N GLU A 187 -18.30 -9.91 16.64
CA GLU A 187 -17.58 -8.79 16.04
C GLU A 187 -16.68 -9.28 14.92
N ALA A 188 -15.98 -10.40 15.14
CA ALA A 188 -15.20 -11.05 14.09
C ALA A 188 -16.02 -11.34 12.83
N LEU A 189 -17.21 -11.94 13.00
CA LEU A 189 -18.10 -12.27 11.89
C LEU A 189 -18.62 -11.01 11.17
N ILE A 190 -18.87 -9.93 11.90
CA ILE A 190 -19.27 -8.64 11.31
C ILE A 190 -18.18 -8.13 10.38
N ASP A 191 -16.92 -8.10 10.84
CA ASP A 191 -15.82 -7.55 10.04
C ASP A 191 -15.43 -8.48 8.89
N TYR A 192 -15.48 -9.81 9.05
CA TYR A 192 -15.34 -10.72 7.91
C TYR A 192 -16.41 -10.50 6.83
N ASN A 193 -17.66 -10.25 7.22
CA ASN A 193 -18.73 -9.94 6.26
C ASN A 193 -18.49 -8.59 5.55
N LYS A 194 -17.94 -7.59 6.25
CA LYS A 194 -17.55 -6.32 5.61
C LYS A 194 -16.43 -6.57 4.60
N ALA A 195 -15.38 -7.30 4.97
CA ALA A 195 -14.27 -7.65 4.07
C ALA A 195 -14.76 -8.34 2.79
N LEU A 196 -15.66 -9.32 2.95
CA LEU A 196 -16.30 -10.00 1.82
C LEU A 196 -17.12 -9.04 0.97
N SER A 197 -17.93 -8.16 1.58
CA SER A 197 -18.74 -7.19 0.83
C SER A 197 -17.91 -6.21 0.01
N THR A 198 -16.75 -5.81 0.54
CA THR A 198 -15.80 -4.91 -0.15
C THR A 198 -15.05 -5.62 -1.28
N SER A 199 -14.82 -6.93 -1.16
CA SER A 199 -14.17 -7.74 -2.23
C SER A 199 -15.16 -8.27 -3.29
N ILE A 200 -16.44 -8.48 -2.96
CA ILE A 200 -17.45 -9.03 -3.89
C ILE A 200 -18.02 -7.97 -4.83
N SER A 201 -17.84 -6.68 -4.50
CA SER A 201 -18.09 -5.56 -5.41
C SER A 201 -17.35 -5.68 -6.77
N ASP A 202 -16.39 -6.62 -6.88
CA ASP A 202 -15.57 -6.89 -8.08
C ASP A 202 -16.25 -7.68 -9.20
N TYR A 203 -17.52 -8.11 -9.07
CA TYR A 203 -18.24 -8.71 -10.19
C TYR A 203 -19.59 -8.02 -10.42
N PRO A 204 -19.84 -7.40 -11.58
CA PRO A 204 -21.21 -7.18 -12.00
C PRO A 204 -21.91 -8.55 -11.99
N ILE A 205 -22.87 -8.72 -11.08
CA ILE A 205 -23.69 -9.93 -10.89
C ILE A 205 -24.68 -10.07 -12.05
N HIS A 206 -24.18 -10.14 -13.28
CA HIS A 206 -24.96 -10.53 -14.44
C HIS A 206 -24.85 -12.02 -14.77
N PHE A 207 -23.92 -12.78 -14.15
CA PHE A 207 -23.65 -14.17 -14.55
C PHE A 207 -24.11 -15.28 -13.59
N LEU A 208 -24.69 -14.98 -12.43
CA LEU A 208 -25.17 -16.01 -11.48
C LEU A 208 -26.69 -16.08 -11.29
N ARG A 209 -27.47 -15.35 -12.09
CA ARG A 209 -28.95 -15.43 -12.05
C ARG A 209 -29.59 -16.29 -13.15
N GLU A 210 -28.83 -16.97 -14.00
CA GLU A 210 -29.39 -17.83 -15.07
C GLU A 210 -29.13 -19.34 -14.89
N ARG A 211 -28.97 -19.82 -13.65
CA ARG A 211 -29.07 -21.25 -13.37
C ARG A 211 -29.78 -21.53 -12.04
N ILE A 212 -31.08 -21.26 -12.00
CA ILE A 212 -32.09 -22.09 -11.31
C ILE A 212 -33.33 -22.11 -12.20
#